data_AF-A0A5K1H1Y3-F1
#
_entry.id   AF-A0A5K1H1Y3-F1
#
_cell.length_a   1.000
_cell.length_b   1.000
_cell.length_c   1.000
_cell.angle_alpha   90.00
_cell.angle_beta   90.00
_cell.angle_gamma   90.00
#
_symmetry.space_group_name_H-M   'P 1'
#
loop_
_entity.id
_entity.type
_entity.pdbx_description
1 polymer ?
#
loop_
_entity_poly.entity_id
_entity_poly.type
_entity_poly.pdbx_seq_one_letter_code
_entity_poly.pdbx_strand_id
1 'polypeptide(L)'
;SYQLLRGWITGTLAKEIFGIIIGQQTAMDVWTTLTQHFANRSKEREMFLMQKLQMHKKGNSSNDEYIRSFKKNSDELTAIGKLISDKTKIFWLLTSLEKDYESF
;
A
#
# COMPACT_ATOMS: atom_id res chain seq x y z
N SER A 1 26.10 11.00 -4.61
CA SER A 1 24.80 10.53 -4.07
C SER A 1 23.63 11.45 -4.45
N TYR A 2 23.67 12.77 -4.21
CA TYR A 2 22.55 13.69 -4.52
C TYR A 2 22.13 13.77 -6.00
N GLN A 3 23.07 13.70 -6.95
CA GLN A 3 22.73 13.79 -8.38
C GLN A 3 21.99 12.55 -8.91
N LEU A 4 22.28 11.37 -8.37
CA LEU A 4 21.58 10.13 -8.73
C LEU A 4 20.16 10.11 -8.19
N LEU A 5 19.96 10.53 -6.93
CA LEU A 5 18.63 10.67 -6.34
C LEU A 5 17.79 11.71 -7.09
N ARG A 6 18.39 12.86 -7.44
CA ARG A 6 17.73 13.88 -8.24
C ARG A 6 17.41 13.38 -9.64
N GLY A 7 18.31 12.69 -10.31
CA GLY A 7 18.07 12.08 -11.62
C GLY A 7 16.99 10.99 -11.58
N TRP A 8 16.95 10.19 -10.52
CA TRP A 8 15.91 9.19 -10.28
C TRP A 8 14.54 9.84 -10.07
N ILE A 9 14.42 10.77 -9.11
CA ILE A 9 13.17 11.50 -8.85
C ILE A 9 12.73 12.22 -10.11
N THR A 10 13.62 12.97 -10.78
CA THR A 10 13.24 13.69 -11.99
C THR A 10 12.89 12.72 -13.12
N GLY A 11 13.55 11.57 -13.23
CA GLY A 11 13.31 10.59 -14.31
C GLY A 11 12.03 9.77 -14.14
N THR A 12 11.77 9.23 -12.93
CA THR A 12 10.55 8.45 -12.66
C THR A 12 9.34 9.36 -12.52
N LEU A 13 9.48 10.46 -11.77
CA LEU A 13 8.39 11.40 -11.57
C LEU A 13 8.11 12.13 -12.89
N ALA A 14 9.08 12.66 -13.65
CA ALA A 14 8.73 13.32 -14.92
C ALA A 14 8.04 12.36 -15.91
N LYS A 15 8.47 11.10 -16.06
CA LYS A 15 7.77 10.15 -16.94
C LYS A 15 6.32 9.90 -16.54
N GLU A 16 6.07 9.65 -15.24
CA GLU A 16 4.71 9.40 -14.74
C GLU A 16 3.85 10.66 -14.79
N ILE A 17 4.46 11.82 -14.56
CA ILE A 17 3.77 13.10 -14.51
C ILE A 17 3.54 13.69 -15.91
N PHE A 18 4.39 13.42 -16.91
CA PHE A 18 4.23 13.96 -18.27
C PHE A 18 2.85 13.62 -18.86
N GLY A 19 2.37 12.40 -18.67
CA GLY A 19 1.02 12.00 -19.10
C GLY A 19 -0.12 12.70 -18.34
N ILE A 20 0.14 13.15 -17.12
CA ILE A 20 -0.82 13.82 -16.22
C ILE A 20 -0.87 15.34 -16.51
N ILE A 21 0.25 15.92 -16.95
CA ILE A 21 0.38 17.37 -17.23
C ILE A 21 -0.11 17.74 -18.63
N ILE A 22 -0.09 16.80 -19.59
CA ILE A 22 -0.52 17.08 -20.97
C ILE A 22 -1.98 17.57 -20.96
N GLY A 23 -2.18 18.86 -21.23
CA GLY A 23 -3.49 19.53 -21.25
C GLY A 23 -3.76 20.51 -20.10
N GLN A 24 -2.91 20.57 -19.07
CA GLN A 24 -3.05 21.52 -17.96
C GLN A 24 -2.47 22.89 -18.35
N GLN A 25 -3.22 23.97 -18.14
CA GLN A 25 -2.84 25.32 -18.58
C GLN A 25 -2.11 26.12 -17.50
N THR A 26 -2.33 25.80 -16.22
CA THR A 26 -1.73 26.55 -15.11
C THR A 26 -0.94 25.65 -14.16
N ALA A 27 0.03 26.24 -13.46
CA ALA A 27 0.80 25.53 -12.42
C ALA A 27 -0.10 25.03 -11.27
N MET A 28 -1.21 25.73 -10.99
CA MET A 28 -2.21 25.32 -10.00
C MET A 28 -2.94 24.05 -10.44
N ASP A 29 -3.31 23.96 -11.72
CA ASP A 29 -3.97 22.77 -12.26
C ASP A 29 -3.03 21.56 -12.20
N VAL A 30 -1.78 21.75 -12.63
CA VAL A 30 -0.73 20.72 -12.53
C VAL A 30 -0.57 20.22 -11.09
N TRP A 31 -0.44 21.12 -10.12
CA TRP A 31 -0.30 20.76 -8.71
C TRP A 31 -1.54 20.03 -8.17
N THR A 32 -2.73 20.46 -8.57
CA THR A 32 -3.99 19.85 -8.15
C THR A 32 -4.15 18.45 -8.71
N THR A 33 -3.93 18.25 -10.02
CA THR A 33 -4.01 16.95 -10.67
C THR A 33 -2.97 15.98 -10.12
N LEU A 34 -1.74 16.45 -9.89
CA LEU A 34 -0.68 15.69 -9.21
C LEU A 34 -1.13 15.21 -7.83
N THR A 35 -1.59 16.15 -7.00
CA THR A 35 -2.02 15.87 -5.63
C THR A 35 -3.16 14.85 -5.63
N GLN A 36 -4.14 15.01 -6.50
CA GLN A 36 -5.25 14.08 -6.65
C GLN A 36 -4.80 12.70 -7.15
N HIS A 37 -3.92 12.64 -8.16
CA HIS A 37 -3.43 11.37 -8.70
C HIS A 37 -2.65 10.57 -7.64
N PHE A 38 -1.71 11.21 -6.94
CA PHE A 38 -0.95 10.55 -5.88
C PHE A 38 -1.83 10.19 -4.67
N ALA A 39 -2.81 11.04 -4.31
CA ALA A 39 -3.78 10.72 -3.26
C ALA A 39 -4.67 9.53 -3.65
N ASN A 40 -5.14 9.46 -4.90
CA ASN A 40 -5.95 8.35 -5.40
C ASN A 40 -5.15 7.05 -5.45
N ARG A 41 -3.92 7.09 -5.97
CA ARG A 41 -2.99 5.94 -5.93
C ARG A 41 -2.74 5.47 -4.49
N SER A 42 -2.59 6.40 -3.55
CA SER A 42 -2.42 6.06 -2.13
C SER A 42 -3.68 5.37 -1.56
N LYS A 43 -4.88 5.84 -1.90
CA LYS A 43 -6.15 5.23 -1.47
C LYS A 43 -6.40 3.87 -2.10
N GLU A 44 -6.13 3.72 -3.40
CA GLU A 44 -6.20 2.42 -4.09
C GLU A 44 -5.24 1.42 -3.45
N ARG A 45 -4.00 1.85 -3.16
CA ARG A 45 -3.00 1.03 -2.49
C ARG A 45 -3.41 0.67 -1.06
N GLU A 46 -3.99 1.61 -0.31
CA GLU A 46 -4.58 1.35 1.01
C GLU A 46 -5.65 0.26 0.93
N MET A 47 -6.63 0.43 0.03
CA MET A 47 -7.71 -0.52 -0.15
C MET A 47 -7.20 -1.91 -0.55
N PHE A 48 -6.24 -1.97 -1.48
CA PHE A 48 -5.60 -3.21 -1.89
C PHE A 48 -4.91 -3.93 -0.72
N LEU A 49 -4.12 -3.22 0.09
CA LEU A 49 -3.42 -3.80 1.24
C LEU A 49 -4.40 -4.25 2.32
N MET A 50 -5.47 -3.50 2.56
CA MET A 50 -6.55 -3.87 3.49
C MET A 50 -7.27 -5.15 3.04
N GLN A 51 -7.64 -5.24 1.76
CA GLN A 51 -8.24 -6.45 1.19
C GLN A 51 -7.28 -7.64 1.28
N LYS A 52 -6.00 -7.42 0.96
CA LYS A 52 -4.97 -8.45 1.05
C LYS A 52 -4.82 -9.00 2.46
N LEU A 53 -4.88 -8.15 3.49
CA LEU A 53 -4.85 -8.59 4.90
C LEU A 53 -6.11 -9.36 5.30
N GLN A 54 -7.30 -8.88 4.91
CA GLN A 54 -8.57 -9.53 5.23
C GLN A 54 -8.73 -10.89 4.54
N MET A 55 -8.23 -11.02 3.32
CA MET A 55 -8.28 -12.26 2.55
C MET A 55 -7.05 -13.15 2.81
N HIS A 56 -6.10 -12.71 3.63
CA HIS A 56 -4.92 -13.50 3.95
C HIS A 56 -5.35 -14.70 4.79
N LYS A 57 -5.33 -15.87 4.18
CA LYS A 57 -5.44 -17.14 4.89
C LYS A 57 -4.05 -17.75 5.06
N LYS A 58 -3.88 -18.57 6.08
CA LYS A 58 -2.64 -19.33 6.28
C LYS A 58 -2.47 -20.39 5.19
N GLY A 59 -3.52 -21.16 4.87
CA GLY A 59 -3.44 -22.19 3.83
C GLY A 59 -2.32 -23.20 4.11
N ASN A 60 -1.54 -23.57 3.08
CA ASN A 60 -0.40 -24.50 3.24
C ASN A 60 0.91 -23.81 3.70
N SER A 61 0.88 -22.51 4.02
CA SER A 61 2.07 -21.77 4.45
C SER A 61 2.52 -22.22 5.84
N SER A 62 3.82 -22.19 6.10
CA SER A 62 4.30 -22.30 7.48
C SER A 62 3.81 -21.12 8.32
N ASN A 63 3.64 -21.32 9.63
CA ASN A 63 3.21 -20.26 10.55
C ASN A 63 4.14 -19.03 10.47
N ASP A 64 5.45 -19.25 10.32
CA ASP A 64 6.45 -18.18 10.24
C ASP A 64 6.36 -17.36 8.94
N GLU A 65 6.06 -17.99 7.81
CA GLU A 65 5.85 -17.29 6.53
C GLU A 65 4.57 -16.48 6.54
N TYR A 66 3.51 -17.06 7.12
CA TYR A 66 2.22 -16.41 7.29
C TYR A 66 2.34 -15.13 8.14
N ILE A 67 2.94 -15.25 9.34
CA ILE A 67 3.15 -14.12 10.25
C ILE A 67 4.05 -13.05 9.62
N ARG A 68 5.12 -13.45 8.92
CA ARG A 68 6.00 -12.50 8.22
C ARG A 68 5.27 -11.74 7.11
N SER A 69 4.46 -12.41 6.30
CA SER A 69 3.68 -11.76 5.25
C SER A 69 2.63 -10.81 5.83
N PHE A 70 1.91 -11.24 6.87
CA PHE A 70 0.94 -10.40 7.57
C PHE A 70 1.59 -9.13 8.14
N LYS A 71 2.73 -9.28 8.84
CA LYS A 71 3.51 -8.17 9.38
C LYS A 71 3.98 -7.22 8.28
N LYS A 72 4.52 -7.75 7.18
CA LYS A 72 4.95 -6.94 6.03
C LYS A 72 3.81 -6.08 5.47
N ASN A 73 2.62 -6.66 5.26
CA ASN A 73 1.48 -5.90 4.74
C ASN A 73 1.00 -4.84 5.76
N SER A 74 1.07 -5.13 7.07
CA SER A 74 0.77 -4.15 8.13
C SER A 74 1.79 -3.00 8.18
N ASP A 75 3.07 -3.30 8.01
CA ASP A 75 4.15 -2.30 7.98
C ASP A 75 4.02 -1.41 6.74
N GLU A 76 3.63 -1.97 5.59
CA GLU A 76 3.32 -1.20 4.38
C GLU A 76 2.12 -0.26 4.56
N LEU A 77 1.07 -0.67 5.26
CA LEU A 77 -0.06 0.22 5.62
C LEU A 77 0.37 1.35 6.54
N THR A 78 1.25 1.06 7.49
CA THR A 78 1.82 2.09 8.37
C THR A 78 2.68 3.09 7.59
N ALA A 79 3.46 2.62 6.61
CA ALA A 79 4.32 3.45 5.77
C ALA A 79 3.54 4.44 4.88
N ILE A 80 2.30 4.10 4.49
CA ILE A 80 1.40 5.02 3.77
C ILE A 80 0.58 5.92 4.70
N GLY A 81 0.92 5.96 6.00
CA GLY A 81 0.26 6.81 7.00
C GLY A 81 -1.02 6.21 7.59
N LYS A 82 -1.34 4.94 7.30
CA LYS A 82 -2.52 4.26 7.85
C LYS A 82 -2.13 3.39 9.03
N LEU A 83 -2.28 3.95 10.23
CA LEU A 83 -2.11 3.22 11.48
C LEU A 83 -3.29 2.25 11.66
N ILE A 84 -2.98 0.97 11.72
CA ILE A 84 -3.93 -0.08 12.11
C ILE A 84 -3.73 -0.32 13.61
N SER A 85 -4.82 -0.31 14.38
CA SER A 85 -4.77 -0.67 15.79
C SER A 85 -4.29 -2.11 15.96
N ASP A 86 -3.45 -2.37 16.96
CA ASP A 86 -2.96 -3.71 17.25
C ASP A 86 -4.11 -4.68 17.56
N LYS A 87 -5.22 -4.19 18.15
CA LYS A 87 -6.44 -5.00 18.36
C LYS A 87 -7.04 -5.49 17.03
N THR A 88 -7.05 -4.63 16.01
CA THR A 88 -7.54 -4.99 14.67
C THR A 88 -6.61 -5.97 13.96
N LYS A 89 -5.29 -5.80 14.13
CA LYS A 89 -4.30 -6.75 13.61
C LYS A 89 -4.47 -8.13 14.24
N ILE A 90 -4.61 -8.19 15.57
CA ILE A 90 -4.85 -9.44 16.31
C ILE A 90 -6.16 -10.08 15.85
N PHE A 91 -7.23 -9.30 15.73
CA PHE A 91 -8.52 -9.79 15.25
C PHE A 91 -8.40 -10.44 13.86
N TRP A 92 -7.78 -9.77 12.88
CA TRP A 92 -7.58 -10.37 11.54
C TRP A 92 -6.67 -11.58 11.56
N LEU A 93 -5.64 -11.59 12.40
CA LEU A 93 -4.76 -12.75 12.57
C LEU A 93 -5.48 -13.95 13.19
N LEU A 94 -6.42 -13.73 14.11
CA LEU A 94 -7.25 -14.80 14.68
C LEU A 94 -8.29 -15.32 13.68
N THR A 95 -9.03 -14.43 13.00
CA THR A 95 -10.06 -14.82 12.01
C THR A 95 -9.47 -15.57 10.81
N SER A 96 -8.22 -15.30 10.46
CA SER A 96 -7.51 -16.00 9.39
C SER A 96 -6.96 -17.38 9.79
N LEU A 97 -6.81 -17.64 11.10
CA LEU A 97 -6.42 -18.93 11.67
C LEU A 97 -7.64 -19.81 12.00
N GLU A 98 -8.77 -19.20 12.35
CA GLU A 98 -10.01 -19.88 12.73
C GLU A 98 -10.57 -20.77 11.60
N LYS A 99 -10.41 -20.35 10.34
CA LYS A 99 -10.81 -21.18 9.18
C LYS A 99 -10.00 -22.48 9.02
N ASP A 100 -8.78 -22.54 9.55
CA ASP A 100 -7.99 -23.78 9.57
C ASP A 100 -8.38 -24.66 10.78
N TYR A 101 -8.98 -24.07 11.82
CA TYR A 101 -9.44 -24.77 13.04
C TYR A 101 -10.86 -25.33 12.93
N GLU A 102 -11.75 -24.69 12.17
CA GLU A 102 -13.09 -25.19 11.80
C GLU A 102 -13.05 -26.43 10.86
N SER A 103 -11.85 -26.84 10.44
CA SER A 103 -11.63 -28.04 9.60
C SER A 103 -11.28 -29.30 10.41
N PHE A 104 -11.45 -29.29 11.74
CA PHE A 104 -11.21 -30.43 12.64
C PHE A 104 -12.49 -30.96 13.28
#